data_AF-A0A974GW88-F1
#
_entry.id   AF-A0A974GW88-F1
#
_cell.length_a   1.000
_cell.length_b   1.000
_cell.length_c   1.000
_cell.angle_alpha   90.00
_cell.angle_beta   90.00
_cell.angle_gamma   90.00
#
_symmetry.space_group_name_H-M   'P 1'
#
loop_
_entity.id
_entity.type
_entity.pdbx_description
1 polymer ?
#
loop_
_entity_poly.entity_id
_entity_poly.type
_entity_poly.pdbx_seq_one_letter_code
_entity_poly.pdbx_strand_id
1 'polypeptide(L)'
;MYKESILKNAKKISYYLLIVLLAVVMSACSPVSSVHETKDDKSMTLDDVRKLSAKGEDLLFEDLSGYRGYNLSSDLNSYIMVYYVKGGYRLIVYSKPDSKPSRADLESVWESGGSGIDIRYKDVDAFIRDNPSQDAITEEQALDIAEKSLKMELEAVSWYILGESFEPIGKDAIFARALLDSTDAIDEPCWVLRVKETPEWEGSYYAVGKKSGKVYTCVEENGKFLWHNQ
;
A
#
# COMPACT_ATOMS: atom_id res chain seq x y z
N MET A 1 -12.18 -28.10 -5.21
CA MET A 1 -10.73 -27.84 -5.35
C MET A 1 -10.36 -27.08 -6.63
N TYR A 2 -10.79 -27.51 -7.83
CA TYR A 2 -10.43 -26.82 -9.09
C TYR A 2 -11.09 -25.42 -9.28
N LYS A 3 -12.36 -25.25 -8.86
CA LYS A 3 -13.07 -23.96 -8.97
C LYS A 3 -12.50 -22.83 -8.12
N GLU A 4 -12.03 -23.12 -6.90
CA GLU A 4 -11.46 -22.09 -6.00
C GLU A 4 -10.11 -21.57 -6.47
N SER A 5 -9.28 -22.44 -7.06
CA SER A 5 -8.01 -22.06 -7.70
C SER A 5 -8.24 -21.12 -8.89
N ILE A 6 -9.23 -21.42 -9.72
CA ILE A 6 -9.60 -20.57 -10.88
C ILE A 6 -10.13 -19.20 -10.43
N LEU A 7 -10.94 -19.16 -9.36
CA LEU A 7 -11.45 -17.89 -8.81
C LEU A 7 -10.33 -17.04 -8.17
N LYS A 8 -9.39 -17.65 -7.45
CA LYS A 8 -8.21 -16.93 -6.93
C LYS A 8 -7.35 -16.38 -8.07
N ASN A 9 -7.11 -17.17 -9.10
CA ASN A 9 -6.33 -16.74 -10.27
C ASN A 9 -7.05 -15.65 -11.07
N ALA A 10 -8.38 -15.72 -11.21
CA ALA A 10 -9.16 -14.67 -11.88
C ALA A 10 -9.13 -13.34 -11.11
N LYS A 11 -9.23 -13.36 -9.77
CA LYS A 11 -9.04 -12.16 -8.93
C LYS A 11 -7.62 -11.60 -9.05
N LYS A 12 -6.60 -12.48 -9.08
CA LYS A 12 -5.18 -12.10 -9.24
C LYS A 12 -4.91 -11.49 -10.63
N ILE A 13 -5.49 -12.04 -11.70
CA ILE A 13 -5.40 -11.50 -13.07
C ILE A 13 -6.12 -10.15 -13.20
N SER A 14 -7.28 -10.00 -12.56
CA SER A 14 -8.00 -8.71 -12.51
C SER A 14 -7.21 -7.62 -11.78
N TYR A 15 -6.47 -7.99 -10.72
CA TYR A 15 -5.59 -7.09 -9.98
C TYR A 15 -4.39 -6.62 -10.82
N TYR A 16 -3.71 -7.54 -11.51
CA TYR A 16 -2.63 -7.18 -12.43
C TYR A 16 -3.12 -6.33 -13.60
N LEU A 17 -4.30 -6.63 -14.16
CA LEU A 17 -4.89 -5.81 -15.22
C LEU A 17 -5.21 -4.39 -14.72
N LEU A 18 -5.70 -4.23 -13.49
CA LEU A 18 -5.98 -2.91 -12.91
C LEU A 18 -4.68 -2.11 -12.68
N ILE A 19 -3.64 -2.76 -12.16
CA ILE A 19 -2.31 -2.13 -11.94
C ILE A 19 -1.66 -1.77 -13.27
N VAL A 20 -1.71 -2.65 -14.26
CA VAL A 20 -1.17 -2.40 -15.60
C VAL A 20 -1.97 -1.30 -16.31
N LEU A 21 -3.29 -1.24 -16.13
CA LEU A 21 -4.13 -0.17 -16.69
C LEU A 21 -3.78 1.20 -16.05
N LEU A 22 -3.56 1.24 -14.73
CA LEU A 22 -3.05 2.42 -14.03
C LEU A 22 -1.68 2.84 -14.57
N ALA A 23 -0.76 1.89 -14.78
CA ALA A 23 0.56 2.17 -15.33
C ALA A 23 0.52 2.68 -16.79
N VAL A 24 -0.35 2.13 -17.64
CA VAL A 24 -0.46 2.53 -19.06
C VAL A 24 -1.05 3.93 -19.24
N VAL A 25 -1.97 4.37 -18.36
CA VAL A 25 -2.48 5.75 -18.37
C VAL A 25 -1.38 6.77 -18.00
N MET A 26 -0.41 6.38 -17.16
CA MET A 26 0.71 7.25 -16.78
C MET A 26 1.76 7.47 -17.89
N SER A 27 1.80 6.63 -18.93
CA SER A 27 2.82 6.74 -20.00
C SER A 27 2.42 7.64 -21.18
N ALA A 28 1.25 8.28 -21.15
CA ALA A 28 0.69 9.02 -22.29
C ALA A 28 0.39 10.51 -22.03
N CYS A 29 1.04 11.17 -21.05
CA CYS A 29 0.94 12.62 -20.91
C CYS A 29 2.31 13.27 -20.68
N SER A 30 2.70 14.15 -21.60
CA SER A 30 3.79 15.13 -21.44
C SER A 30 3.58 15.99 -20.17
N PRO A 31 4.64 16.57 -19.59
CA PRO A 31 4.57 17.14 -18.25
C PRO A 31 3.73 18.42 -18.25
N VAL A 32 2.60 18.38 -17.56
CA VAL A 32 1.87 19.58 -17.13
C VAL A 32 2.27 19.87 -15.69
N SER A 33 2.95 20.99 -15.53
CA SER A 33 3.42 21.54 -14.26
C SER A 33 2.25 21.82 -13.31
N SER A 34 2.15 21.03 -12.23
CA SER A 34 1.73 21.45 -10.88
C SER A 34 1.54 20.21 -10.00
N VAL A 35 2.67 19.59 -9.61
CA VAL A 35 2.67 18.68 -8.47
C VAL A 35 2.38 19.54 -7.25
N HIS A 36 1.16 19.47 -6.71
CA HIS A 36 0.89 19.92 -5.36
C HIS A 36 1.54 18.91 -4.40
N GLU A 37 2.84 19.09 -4.20
CA GLU A 37 3.63 18.35 -3.23
C GLU A 37 3.18 18.81 -1.84
N THR A 38 2.43 17.96 -1.14
CA THR A 38 1.96 18.20 0.22
C THR A 38 3.16 18.30 1.15
N LYS A 39 3.29 19.42 1.87
CA LYS A 39 4.48 19.83 2.63
C LYS A 39 4.82 18.97 3.86
N ASP A 40 3.95 18.05 4.26
CA ASP A 40 4.20 17.17 5.41
C ASP A 40 4.05 15.70 5.00
N ASP A 41 5.09 14.93 5.30
CA ASP A 41 5.28 13.56 4.84
C ASP A 41 4.56 12.51 5.72
N LYS A 42 3.35 12.84 6.19
CA LYS A 42 2.62 11.98 7.14
C LYS A 42 1.83 10.91 6.39
N SER A 43 2.12 9.64 6.64
CA SER A 43 1.25 8.52 6.22
C SER A 43 -0.06 8.53 7.02
N MET A 44 -1.19 8.35 6.33
CA MET A 44 -2.52 8.35 6.95
C MET A 44 -2.79 7.07 7.75
N THR A 45 -3.39 7.20 8.93
CA THR A 45 -3.82 6.07 9.78
C THR A 45 -5.35 5.93 9.79
N LEU A 46 -5.88 4.79 10.27
CA LEU A 46 -7.33 4.64 10.47
C LEU A 46 -7.90 5.65 11.48
N ASP A 47 -7.12 6.05 12.48
CA ASP A 47 -7.52 7.10 13.42
C ASP A 47 -7.61 8.47 12.75
N ASP A 48 -6.73 8.75 11.79
CA ASP A 48 -6.82 9.96 10.98
C ASP A 48 -8.09 9.92 10.10
N VAL A 49 -8.40 8.76 9.50
CA VAL A 49 -9.65 8.58 8.73
C VAL A 49 -10.88 8.80 9.62
N ARG A 50 -10.89 8.31 10.87
CA ARG A 50 -11.97 8.58 11.84
C ARG A 50 -12.11 10.07 12.17
N LYS A 51 -11.00 10.80 12.27
CA LYS A 51 -11.03 12.26 12.48
C LYS A 51 -11.59 12.98 11.26
N LEU A 52 -11.23 12.54 10.05
CA LEU A 52 -11.75 13.10 8.80
C LEU A 52 -13.25 12.79 8.64
N SER A 53 -13.70 11.57 8.95
CA SER A 53 -15.10 11.17 8.85
C SER A 53 -16.01 11.98 9.78
N ALA A 54 -15.52 12.33 10.98
CA ALA A 54 -16.26 13.15 11.94
C ALA A 54 -16.63 14.55 11.42
N LYS A 55 -15.96 15.05 10.37
CA LYS A 55 -16.29 16.32 9.71
C LYS A 55 -17.52 16.21 8.80
N GLY A 56 -17.88 15.01 8.34
CA GLY A 56 -19.03 14.77 7.48
C GLY A 56 -19.06 15.68 6.25
N GLU A 57 -20.16 16.41 6.08
CA GLU A 57 -20.34 17.41 5.00
C GLU A 57 -19.32 18.55 5.03
N ASP A 58 -18.69 18.82 6.17
CA ASP A 58 -17.71 19.90 6.32
C ASP A 58 -16.28 19.45 6.07
N LEU A 59 -16.07 18.21 5.63
CA LEU A 59 -14.78 17.75 5.13
C LEU A 59 -14.39 18.58 3.90
N LEU A 60 -13.21 19.20 3.95
CA LEU A 60 -12.64 19.97 2.84
C LEU A 60 -11.46 19.23 2.22
N PHE A 61 -11.12 19.58 0.97
CA PHE A 61 -9.94 19.02 0.32
C PHE A 61 -8.65 19.37 1.08
N GLU A 62 -8.60 20.58 1.63
CA GLU A 62 -7.45 21.12 2.37
C GLU A 62 -7.20 20.36 3.68
N ASP A 63 -8.22 19.73 4.27
CA ASP A 63 -8.07 18.87 5.45
C ASP A 63 -7.18 17.65 5.17
N LEU A 64 -6.99 17.30 3.89
CA LEU A 64 -6.16 16.18 3.43
C LEU A 64 -4.74 16.62 3.03
N SER A 65 -4.46 17.93 3.00
CA SER A 65 -3.19 18.49 2.49
C SER A 65 -1.95 18.16 3.32
N GLY A 66 -2.13 17.67 4.55
CA GLY A 66 -1.05 17.20 5.42
C GLY A 66 -0.69 15.72 5.27
N TYR A 67 -1.33 15.00 4.34
CA TYR A 67 -1.09 13.58 4.10
C TYR A 67 -0.49 13.35 2.73
N ARG A 68 0.43 12.40 2.65
CA ARG A 68 0.99 11.94 1.38
C ARG A 68 -0.10 11.25 0.55
N GLY A 69 -0.35 11.73 -0.67
CA GLY A 69 -1.32 11.17 -1.61
C GLY A 69 -0.94 11.39 -3.07
N TYR A 70 -1.60 10.64 -3.96
CA TYR A 70 -1.34 10.64 -5.40
C TYR A 70 -2.51 11.23 -6.16
N ASN A 71 -2.25 12.19 -7.06
CA ASN A 71 -3.28 12.70 -7.96
C ASN A 71 -3.34 11.85 -9.23
N LEU A 72 -4.45 11.17 -9.44
CA LEU A 72 -4.74 10.34 -10.62
C LEU A 72 -5.66 11.06 -11.62
N SER A 73 -5.89 12.36 -11.47
CA SER A 73 -6.76 13.09 -12.40
C SER A 73 -6.13 13.23 -13.78
N SER A 74 -6.97 13.13 -14.82
CA SER A 74 -6.58 13.42 -16.20
C SER A 74 -6.83 14.88 -16.61
N ASP A 75 -7.43 15.67 -15.73
CA ASP A 75 -7.65 17.10 -15.92
C ASP A 75 -7.31 17.90 -14.65
N LEU A 76 -7.11 19.21 -14.82
CA LEU A 76 -6.73 20.14 -13.74
C LEU A 76 -7.95 20.63 -12.93
N ASN A 77 -9.17 20.31 -13.36
CA ASN A 77 -10.41 20.86 -12.79
C ASN A 77 -11.17 19.85 -11.91
N SER A 78 -10.70 18.62 -11.87
CA SER A 78 -11.14 17.54 -11.01
C SER A 78 -9.92 16.81 -10.49
N TYR A 79 -9.92 16.48 -9.20
CA TYR A 79 -8.87 15.74 -8.53
C TYR A 79 -9.39 14.37 -8.14
N ILE A 80 -8.61 13.34 -8.46
CA ILE A 80 -8.81 11.98 -8.00
C ILE A 80 -7.60 11.67 -7.12
N MET A 81 -7.68 12.04 -5.85
CA MET A 81 -6.59 11.82 -4.92
C MET A 81 -6.71 10.45 -4.28
N VAL A 82 -5.61 9.71 -4.23
CA VAL A 82 -5.53 8.42 -3.52
C VAL A 82 -4.51 8.52 -2.40
N TYR A 83 -4.96 8.23 -1.18
CA TYR A 83 -4.12 8.20 0.01
C TYR A 83 -3.97 6.75 0.49
N TYR A 84 -2.74 6.33 0.73
CA TYR A 84 -2.49 5.08 1.44
C TYR A 84 -2.87 5.24 2.91
N VAL A 85 -3.67 4.29 3.42
CA VAL A 85 -4.07 4.25 4.83
C VAL A 85 -3.46 3.02 5.48
N LYS A 86 -2.71 3.23 6.56
CA LYS A 86 -2.08 2.15 7.32
C LYS A 86 -3.11 1.09 7.71
N GLY A 87 -2.70 -0.17 7.63
CA GLY A 87 -3.56 -1.32 7.91
C GLY A 87 -4.24 -1.93 6.68
N GLY A 88 -3.79 -1.62 5.46
CA GLY A 88 -4.32 -2.27 4.24
C GLY A 88 -5.60 -1.63 3.71
N TYR A 89 -5.71 -0.31 3.85
CA TYR A 89 -6.82 0.48 3.32
C TYR A 89 -6.30 1.59 2.41
N ARG A 90 -7.19 2.18 1.62
CA ARG A 90 -6.93 3.41 0.88
C ARG A 90 -8.12 4.34 0.98
N LEU A 91 -7.86 5.64 0.94
CA LEU A 91 -8.89 6.66 0.82
C LEU A 91 -8.81 7.29 -0.58
N ILE A 92 -9.91 7.23 -1.33
CA ILE A 92 -10.03 7.83 -2.66
C ILE A 92 -10.92 9.07 -2.54
N VAL A 93 -10.38 10.24 -2.86
CA VAL A 93 -11.07 11.51 -2.75
C VAL A 93 -11.27 12.12 -4.13
N TYR A 94 -12.54 12.33 -4.48
CA TYR A 94 -12.93 13.04 -5.69
C TYR A 94 -13.29 14.47 -5.33
N SER A 95 -12.50 15.45 -5.76
CA SER A 95 -12.75 16.86 -5.46
C SER A 95 -12.53 17.76 -6.67
N LYS A 96 -12.86 19.04 -6.53
CA LYS A 96 -12.27 20.12 -7.34
C LYS A 96 -11.31 20.93 -6.46
N PRO A 97 -10.38 21.69 -7.04
CA PRO A 97 -9.58 22.64 -6.27
C PRO A 97 -10.48 23.54 -5.40
N ASP A 98 -10.08 23.81 -4.17
CA ASP A 98 -10.74 24.71 -3.21
C ASP A 98 -12.23 24.40 -2.96
N SER A 99 -12.61 23.12 -3.01
CA SER A 99 -14.00 22.69 -2.86
C SER A 99 -14.17 21.49 -1.92
N LYS A 100 -15.40 21.33 -1.43
CA LYS A 100 -15.81 20.11 -0.72
C LYS A 100 -15.64 18.90 -1.66
N PRO A 101 -15.05 17.80 -1.19
CA PRO A 101 -15.01 16.58 -1.96
C PRO A 101 -16.43 16.17 -2.39
N SER A 102 -16.57 15.77 -3.64
CA SER A 102 -17.78 15.12 -4.13
C SER A 102 -17.93 13.69 -3.59
N ARG A 103 -16.81 13.01 -3.30
CA ARG A 103 -16.71 11.70 -2.62
C ARG A 103 -15.40 11.59 -1.84
N ALA A 104 -15.44 10.81 -0.76
CA ALA A 104 -14.27 10.41 0.01
C ALA A 104 -14.42 8.95 0.43
N ASP A 105 -14.04 8.03 -0.45
CA ASP A 105 -14.35 6.61 -0.35
C ASP A 105 -13.19 5.85 0.33
N LEU A 106 -13.46 5.25 1.50
CA LEU A 106 -12.55 4.32 2.17
C LEU A 106 -12.75 2.92 1.60
N GLU A 107 -11.67 2.30 1.15
CA GLU A 107 -11.65 0.95 0.58
C GLU A 107 -10.62 0.05 1.26
N SER A 108 -10.95 -1.23 1.39
CA SER A 108 -9.96 -2.28 1.67
C SER A 108 -9.19 -2.59 0.39
N VAL A 109 -7.85 -2.64 0.45
CA VAL A 109 -7.02 -2.90 -0.73
C VAL A 109 -7.11 -4.35 -1.22
N TRP A 110 -7.72 -5.23 -0.42
CA TRP A 110 -7.78 -6.67 -0.66
C TRP A 110 -9.08 -7.13 -1.33
N GLU A 111 -10.15 -6.34 -1.23
CA GLU A 111 -11.40 -6.60 -1.93
C GLU A 111 -11.37 -5.86 -3.27
N SER A 112 -11.29 -6.59 -4.37
CA SER A 112 -11.28 -6.01 -5.71
C SER A 112 -12.65 -5.42 -6.05
N GLY A 113 -12.73 -4.10 -6.20
CA GLY A 113 -13.73 -3.44 -7.03
C GLY A 113 -14.91 -2.77 -6.31
N GLY A 114 -14.66 -1.62 -5.69
CA GLY A 114 -15.69 -0.59 -5.49
C GLY A 114 -16.71 -0.85 -4.38
N SER A 115 -16.36 -1.64 -3.36
CA SER A 115 -17.19 -1.85 -2.15
C SER A 115 -16.93 -0.84 -1.03
N GLY A 116 -16.20 0.25 -1.34
CA GLY A 116 -15.87 1.28 -0.36
C GLY A 116 -17.08 2.02 0.19
N ILE A 117 -16.82 2.82 1.23
CA ILE A 117 -17.82 3.70 1.83
C ILE A 117 -17.39 5.15 1.78
N ASP A 118 -18.33 6.05 1.52
CA ASP A 118 -18.08 7.48 1.68
C ASP A 118 -17.99 7.81 3.18
N ILE A 119 -16.78 8.14 3.64
CA ILE A 119 -16.47 8.34 5.07
C ILE A 119 -17.26 9.51 5.67
N ARG A 120 -17.81 10.40 4.86
CA ARG A 120 -18.58 11.56 5.35
C ARG A 120 -19.95 11.15 5.89
N TYR A 121 -20.47 10.02 5.44
CA TYR A 121 -21.86 9.62 5.70
C TYR A 121 -22.01 8.23 6.30
N LYS A 122 -20.96 7.41 6.22
CA LYS A 122 -21.02 6.00 6.58
C LYS A 122 -20.13 5.70 7.77
N ASP A 123 -20.51 4.67 8.51
CA ASP A 123 -19.80 4.21 9.69
C ASP A 123 -18.49 3.51 9.29
N VAL A 124 -17.38 4.21 9.55
CA VAL A 124 -16.01 3.76 9.29
C VAL A 124 -15.67 2.50 10.09
N ASP A 125 -16.08 2.43 11.35
CA ASP A 125 -15.74 1.29 12.21
C ASP A 125 -16.55 0.04 11.84
N ALA A 126 -17.82 0.23 11.43
CA ALA A 126 -18.59 -0.86 10.86
C ALA A 126 -17.96 -1.39 9.57
N PHE A 127 -17.54 -0.50 8.67
CA PHE A 127 -16.87 -0.91 7.44
C PHE A 127 -15.58 -1.69 7.71
N ILE A 128 -14.70 -1.19 8.59
CA ILE A 128 -13.43 -1.86 8.95
C ILE A 128 -13.70 -3.24 9.56
N ARG A 129 -14.71 -3.36 10.42
CA ARG A 129 -15.08 -4.64 11.05
C ARG A 129 -15.60 -5.65 10.03
N ASP A 130 -16.39 -5.20 9.07
CA ASP A 130 -17.00 -6.08 8.06
C ASP A 130 -16.04 -6.36 6.88
N ASN A 131 -15.04 -5.50 6.69
CA ASN A 131 -14.00 -5.59 5.67
C ASN A 131 -12.62 -5.52 6.35
N PRO A 132 -12.30 -6.47 7.24
CA PRO A 132 -11.01 -6.47 7.91
C PRO A 132 -9.93 -6.61 6.86
N SER A 133 -8.83 -5.90 7.07
CA SER A 133 -7.60 -6.18 6.34
C SER A 133 -7.27 -7.67 6.42
N GLN A 134 -6.72 -8.23 5.35
CA GLN A 134 -6.15 -9.58 5.40
C GLN A 134 -4.92 -9.66 6.34
N ASP A 135 -4.49 -8.51 6.86
CA ASP A 135 -3.42 -8.35 7.83
C ASP A 135 -4.00 -8.54 9.24
N ALA A 136 -3.75 -9.69 9.87
CA ALA A 136 -4.13 -9.96 11.27
C ALA A 136 -3.24 -9.20 12.27
N ILE A 137 -2.04 -8.80 11.83
CA ILE A 137 -1.10 -7.97 12.60
C ILE A 137 -0.69 -6.73 11.80
N THR A 138 -0.54 -5.61 12.49
CA THR A 138 -0.05 -4.34 11.91
C THR A 138 1.45 -4.41 11.61
N GLU A 139 1.95 -3.47 10.81
CA GLU A 139 3.40 -3.30 10.56
C GLU A 139 4.18 -3.07 11.86
N GLU A 140 3.63 -2.28 12.79
CA GLU A 140 4.23 -2.03 14.10
C GLU A 140 4.29 -3.30 14.96
N GLN A 141 3.21 -4.10 14.96
CA GLN A 141 3.20 -5.41 15.63
C GLN A 141 4.18 -6.38 14.98
N ALA A 142 4.30 -6.36 13.65
CA ALA A 142 5.26 -7.19 12.93
C ALA A 142 6.71 -6.82 13.26
N LEU A 143 7.03 -5.52 13.36
CA LEU A 143 8.33 -5.05 13.84
C LEU A 143 8.60 -5.57 15.26
N ASP A 144 7.70 -5.36 16.20
CA ASP A 144 7.86 -5.84 17.59
C ASP A 144 8.08 -7.37 17.66
N ILE A 145 7.33 -8.15 16.88
CA ILE A 145 7.49 -9.61 16.78
C ILE A 145 8.88 -9.97 16.25
N ALA A 146 9.29 -9.36 15.14
CA ALA A 146 10.55 -9.69 14.47
C ALA A 146 11.76 -9.25 15.30
N GLU A 147 11.76 -8.05 15.86
CA GLU A 147 12.85 -7.53 16.69
C GLU A 147 13.04 -8.37 17.95
N LYS A 148 11.96 -8.83 18.58
CA LYS A 148 12.03 -9.76 19.72
C LYS A 148 12.60 -11.13 19.33
N SER A 149 12.17 -11.66 18.19
CA SER A 149 12.62 -12.98 17.69
C SER A 149 14.09 -12.95 17.28
N LEU A 150 14.49 -11.94 16.52
CA LEU A 150 15.79 -11.82 15.87
C LEU A 150 16.83 -11.08 16.73
N LYS A 151 16.39 -10.38 17.79
CA LYS A 151 17.22 -9.61 18.71
C LYS A 151 18.06 -8.54 18.00
N MET A 152 17.43 -7.82 17.08
CA MET A 152 18.03 -6.74 16.30
C MET A 152 16.98 -5.64 16.01
N GLU A 153 17.42 -4.42 15.76
CA GLU A 153 16.54 -3.34 15.32
C GLU A 153 16.23 -3.46 13.83
N LEU A 154 14.96 -3.32 13.47
CA LEU A 154 14.46 -3.48 12.12
C LEU A 154 13.68 -2.25 11.67
N GLU A 155 13.54 -2.13 10.36
CA GLU A 155 12.63 -1.17 9.74
C GLU A 155 11.89 -1.84 8.56
N ALA A 156 10.72 -1.31 8.23
CA ALA A 156 9.98 -1.78 7.07
C ALA A 156 10.76 -1.43 5.78
N VAL A 157 10.76 -2.36 4.82
CA VAL A 157 11.31 -2.05 3.49
C VAL A 157 10.48 -0.96 2.84
N SER A 158 11.13 0.12 2.39
CA SER A 158 10.45 1.21 1.71
C SER A 158 10.13 0.81 0.28
N TRP A 159 8.89 0.38 0.05
CA TRP A 159 8.42 0.02 -1.30
C TRP A 159 8.34 1.20 -2.26
N TYR A 160 8.48 2.43 -1.77
CA TYR A 160 8.47 3.65 -2.58
C TYR A 160 9.65 3.76 -3.55
N ILE A 161 10.66 2.88 -3.46
CA ILE A 161 11.77 2.81 -4.44
C ILE A 161 11.47 1.85 -5.61
N LEU A 162 10.33 1.16 -5.59
CA LEU A 162 9.87 0.38 -6.75
C LEU A 162 9.33 1.21 -7.91
N GLY A 163 9.42 2.54 -7.83
CA GLY A 163 9.25 3.45 -8.97
C GLY A 163 7.98 3.23 -9.76
N GLU A 164 6.97 4.06 -9.53
CA GLU A 164 5.91 4.29 -10.51
C GLU A 164 6.51 4.91 -11.79
N SER A 165 7.18 4.10 -12.63
CA SER A 165 7.44 4.34 -14.06
C SER A 165 8.51 3.37 -14.57
N PHE A 166 8.04 2.41 -15.37
CA PHE A 166 8.65 1.85 -16.57
C PHE A 166 10.17 1.54 -16.59
N GLU A 167 10.40 0.22 -16.66
CA GLU A 167 11.64 -0.51 -16.96
C GLU A 167 12.67 -0.54 -15.82
N PRO A 168 13.13 -1.74 -15.40
CA PRO A 168 14.18 -1.85 -14.39
C PRO A 168 15.50 -1.34 -14.98
N ILE A 169 15.76 -0.04 -14.85
CA ILE A 169 17.03 0.54 -15.27
C ILE A 169 17.98 0.47 -14.07
N GLY A 170 18.76 -0.61 -14.02
CA GLY A 170 19.84 -0.77 -13.07
C GLY A 170 19.68 -1.94 -12.09
N LYS A 171 20.76 -2.24 -11.38
CA LYS A 171 20.89 -3.40 -10.48
C LYS A 171 19.90 -3.37 -9.30
N ASP A 172 19.59 -2.19 -8.77
CA ASP A 172 18.78 -2.04 -7.56
C ASP A 172 17.28 -2.31 -7.85
N ALA A 173 16.78 -1.91 -9.02
CA ALA A 173 15.41 -2.21 -9.44
C ALA A 173 15.21 -3.71 -9.72
N ILE A 174 16.21 -4.37 -10.30
CA ILE A 174 16.22 -5.83 -10.52
C ILE A 174 16.18 -6.55 -9.18
N PHE A 175 17.01 -6.12 -8.22
CA PHE A 175 17.06 -6.65 -6.87
C PHE A 175 15.70 -6.52 -6.17
N ALA A 176 15.13 -5.32 -6.15
CA ALA A 176 13.89 -5.02 -5.48
C ALA A 176 12.72 -5.86 -6.04
N ARG A 177 12.68 -6.03 -7.37
CA ARG A 177 11.68 -6.87 -8.03
C ARG A 177 11.84 -8.33 -7.66
N ALA A 178 13.06 -8.86 -7.72
CA ALA A 178 13.33 -10.25 -7.36
C ALA A 178 13.02 -10.54 -5.89
N LEU A 179 13.32 -9.61 -4.99
CA LEU A 179 12.95 -9.70 -3.57
C LEU A 179 11.42 -9.72 -3.41
N LEU A 180 10.70 -8.78 -4.02
CA LEU A 180 9.24 -8.73 -3.95
C LEU A 180 8.60 -10.02 -4.51
N ASP A 181 9.00 -10.43 -5.72
CA ASP A 181 8.46 -11.63 -6.37
C ASP A 181 8.77 -12.89 -5.55
N SER A 182 9.87 -12.93 -4.81
CA SER A 182 10.19 -14.08 -3.95
C SER A 182 9.25 -14.24 -2.76
N THR A 183 8.62 -13.15 -2.29
CA THR A 183 7.67 -13.23 -1.16
C THR A 183 6.40 -14.01 -1.53
N ASP A 184 6.09 -14.13 -2.82
CA ASP A 184 5.00 -15.00 -3.31
C ASP A 184 5.26 -16.49 -3.02
N ALA A 185 6.50 -16.89 -2.70
CA ALA A 185 6.83 -18.25 -2.28
C ALA A 185 6.41 -18.54 -0.82
N ILE A 186 6.03 -17.51 -0.06
CA ILE A 186 5.48 -17.66 1.29
C ILE A 186 3.97 -17.87 1.16
N ASP A 187 3.43 -18.91 1.80
CA ASP A 187 2.01 -19.29 1.74
C ASP A 187 1.04 -18.30 2.43
N GLU A 188 1.50 -17.09 2.75
CA GLU A 188 0.72 -15.99 3.30
C GLU A 188 1.32 -14.61 2.94
N PRO A 189 0.51 -13.54 2.88
CA PRO A 189 1.05 -12.19 2.73
C PRO A 189 1.97 -11.85 3.89
N CYS A 190 3.03 -11.08 3.64
CA CYS A 190 4.04 -10.73 4.64
C CYS A 190 4.30 -9.22 4.73
N TRP A 191 4.68 -8.76 5.93
CA TRP A 191 5.44 -7.53 6.11
C TRP A 191 6.90 -7.84 5.84
N VAL A 192 7.58 -7.07 4.98
CA VAL A 192 9.01 -7.27 4.70
C VAL A 192 9.81 -6.20 5.42
N LEU A 193 10.86 -6.65 6.10
CA LEU A 193 11.68 -5.86 7.00
C LEU A 193 13.15 -5.99 6.60
N ARG A 194 13.95 -5.00 6.98
CA ARG A 194 15.41 -4.99 6.85
C ARG A 194 16.03 -4.54 8.16
N VAL A 195 17.33 -4.81 8.30
CA VAL A 195 18.09 -4.26 9.42
C VAL A 195 18.12 -2.74 9.29
N LYS A 196 17.81 -2.06 10.39
CA LYS A 196 17.82 -0.61 10.44
C LYS A 196 19.24 -0.07 10.22
N GLU A 197 19.36 1.08 9.55
CA GLU A 197 20.64 1.75 9.27
C GLU A 197 21.63 0.97 8.38
N THR A 198 21.24 -0.14 7.74
CA THR A 198 22.04 -0.78 6.68
C THR A 198 21.72 -0.17 5.32
N PRO A 199 22.53 -0.36 4.26
CA PRO A 199 22.12 0.03 2.91
C PRO A 199 20.84 -0.71 2.48
N GLU A 200 20.01 -0.05 1.68
CA GLU A 200 18.69 -0.56 1.30
C GLU A 200 18.73 -1.78 0.37
N TRP A 201 19.79 -1.89 -0.42
CA TRP A 201 20.01 -2.92 -1.44
C TRP A 201 21.13 -3.90 -1.07
N GLU A 202 21.69 -3.75 0.13
CA GLU A 202 22.78 -4.59 0.62
C GLU A 202 22.46 -4.92 2.07
N GLY A 203 21.90 -6.11 2.32
CA GLY A 203 21.51 -6.47 3.67
C GLY A 203 20.77 -7.80 3.79
N SER A 204 20.44 -8.14 5.03
CA SER A 204 19.56 -9.25 5.34
C SER A 204 18.11 -8.77 5.38
N TYR A 205 17.23 -9.51 4.73
CA TYR A 205 15.81 -9.23 4.69
C TYR A 205 15.06 -10.27 5.51
N TYR A 206 13.97 -9.84 6.09
CA TYR A 206 13.10 -10.64 6.93
C TYR A 206 11.66 -10.42 6.51
N ALA A 207 10.82 -11.40 6.80
CA ALA A 207 9.40 -11.28 6.56
C ALA A 207 8.63 -11.73 7.80
N VAL A 208 7.50 -11.09 8.05
CA VAL A 208 6.56 -11.51 9.09
C VAL A 208 5.22 -11.80 8.45
N GLY A 209 4.76 -13.04 8.60
CA GLY A 209 3.46 -13.48 8.10
C GLY A 209 2.35 -12.61 8.67
N LYS A 210 1.59 -11.92 7.80
CA LYS A 210 0.58 -10.97 8.26
C LYS A 210 -0.60 -11.64 8.95
N LYS A 211 -0.78 -12.95 8.79
CA LYS A 211 -1.83 -13.72 9.47
C LYS A 211 -1.29 -14.50 10.66
N SER A 212 -0.14 -15.14 10.47
CA SER A 212 0.41 -16.05 11.47
C SER A 212 1.36 -15.40 12.47
N GLY A 213 1.93 -14.24 12.14
CA GLY A 213 3.04 -13.64 12.88
C GLY A 213 4.35 -14.43 12.79
N LYS A 214 4.44 -15.44 11.91
CA LYS A 214 5.68 -16.22 11.72
C LYS A 214 6.78 -15.36 11.13
N VAL A 215 8.00 -15.54 11.63
CA VAL A 215 9.19 -14.82 11.17
C VAL A 215 9.95 -15.68 10.17
N TYR A 216 10.29 -15.07 9.04
CA TYR A 216 11.04 -15.67 7.96
C TYR A 216 12.35 -14.92 7.76
N THR A 217 13.43 -15.65 7.51
CA THR A 217 14.74 -15.10 7.11
C THR A 217 14.94 -15.31 5.62
N CYS A 218 15.41 -14.27 4.93
CA CYS A 218 15.77 -14.33 3.52
C CYS A 218 17.24 -14.71 3.35
N VAL A 219 17.52 -15.66 2.45
CA VAL A 219 18.87 -15.98 1.96
C VAL A 219 18.89 -15.76 0.46
N GLU A 220 19.91 -15.03 -0.03
CA GLU A 220 20.15 -14.91 -1.47
C GLU A 220 21.07 -16.05 -1.94
N GLU A 221 20.60 -16.89 -2.84
CA GLU A 221 21.38 -17.95 -3.49
C GLU A 221 21.31 -17.82 -5.01
N ASN A 222 22.44 -17.56 -5.66
CA ASN A 222 22.55 -17.42 -7.11
C ASN A 222 21.55 -16.41 -7.72
N GLY A 223 21.35 -15.26 -7.06
CA GLY A 223 20.42 -14.22 -7.49
C GLY A 223 18.94 -14.56 -7.24
N LYS A 224 18.64 -15.55 -6.41
CA LYS A 224 17.28 -15.89 -5.96
C LYS A 224 17.17 -15.73 -4.45
N PHE A 225 16.08 -15.13 -4.03
CA PHE A 225 15.74 -14.98 -2.61
C PHE A 225 14.92 -16.17 -2.15
N LEU A 226 15.38 -16.84 -1.10
CA LEU A 226 14.75 -18.00 -0.48
C LEU A 226 14.35 -17.65 0.95
N TRP A 227 13.12 -17.99 1.32
CA TRP A 227 12.54 -17.66 2.61
C TRP A 227 12.47 -18.90 3.49
N HIS A 228 13.10 -18.83 4.66
CA HIS A 228 13.11 -19.90 5.65
C HIS A 228 12.39 -19.45 6.91
N ASN A 229 11.41 -20.24 7.35
CA ASN A 229 10.76 -20.03 8.63
C ASN A 229 11.75 -20.29 9.77
N GLN A 230 11.83 -19.38 10.75
CA GLN A 230 12.59 -19.58 11.98
C GLN A 230 11.90 -20.56 12.94
#